data_AF-A0A4Q3D5M4-F1
#
_entry.id   AF-A0A4Q3D5M4-F1
#
_cell.length_a   1.000
_cell.length_b   1.000
_cell.length_c   1.000
_cell.angle_alpha   90.00
_cell.angle_beta   90.00
_cell.angle_gamma   90.00
#
_symmetry.space_group_name_H-M   'P 1'
#
loop_
_entity.id
_entity.type
_entity.pdbx_description
1 polymer ?
#
loop_
_entity_poly.entity_id
_entity_poly.type
_entity_poly.pdbx_seq_one_letter_code
_entity_poly.pdbx_strand_id
1 'polypeptide(L)' 'MSKTPPPYPEPRGLLKGKTVVVTAAAGTGIGFSVAQRAAEEGATLLISDFHERRLGEAADRIAEKTGTRPETFV' A
#
# COMPACT_ATOMS: atom_id res chain seq x y z
N MET A 1 -2.61 -16.72 -29.07
CA MET A 1 -3.22 -17.19 -27.80
C MET A 1 -2.83 -16.19 -26.71
N SER A 2 -3.71 -15.25 -26.32
CA SER A 2 -3.39 -14.34 -25.21
C SER A 2 -3.46 -15.13 -23.90
N LYS A 3 -2.34 -15.27 -23.18
CA LYS A 3 -2.34 -15.86 -21.84
C LYS A 3 -3.04 -14.89 -20.88
N THR A 4 -4.08 -15.37 -20.20
CA THR A 4 -4.68 -14.66 -19.08
C THR A 4 -3.62 -14.45 -17.99
N PRO A 5 -3.51 -13.26 -17.38
CA PRO A 5 -2.61 -13.04 -16.25
C PRO A 5 -2.94 -13.99 -15.10
N PRO A 6 -1.93 -14.46 -14.33
CA PRO A 6 -2.19 -15.21 -13.12
C PRO A 6 -2.98 -14.36 -12.12
N PRO A 7 -3.72 -14.99 -11.19
CA PRO A 7 -4.39 -14.28 -10.11
C PRO A 7 -3.38 -13.51 -9.25
N TYR A 8 -3.84 -12.43 -8.63
CA TYR A 8 -3.03 -11.68 -7.68
C TYR A 8 -2.68 -12.57 -6.47
N PRO A 9 -1.42 -12.59 -5.98
CA PRO A 9 -1.03 -13.49 -4.90
C PRO A 9 -1.68 -13.10 -3.58
N GLU A 10 -2.30 -14.08 -2.90
CA GLU A 10 -2.84 -13.91 -1.56
C GLU A 10 -1.76 -13.45 -0.55
N PRO A 11 -2.10 -12.60 0.42
CA PRO A 11 -1.20 -12.24 1.50
C PRO A 11 -0.95 -13.44 2.44
N ARG A 12 0.25 -13.51 3.00
CA ARG A 12 0.66 -14.62 3.90
C ARG A 12 0.99 -14.16 5.32
N GLY A 13 0.76 -12.89 5.64
CA GLY A 13 1.05 -12.29 6.93
C GLY A 13 2.55 -12.09 7.17
N LEU A 14 3.36 -11.93 6.11
CA LEU A 14 4.83 -11.86 6.21
C LEU A 14 5.32 -10.62 6.98
N LEU A 15 4.49 -9.58 7.07
CA LEU A 15 4.80 -8.32 7.73
C LEU A 15 3.96 -8.09 8.99
N LYS A 16 3.23 -9.11 9.45
CA LYS A 16 2.42 -9.02 10.67
C LYS A 16 3.27 -8.61 11.87
N GLY A 17 2.81 -7.58 12.58
CA GLY A 17 3.51 -7.04 13.75
C GLY A 17 4.80 -6.27 13.43
N LYS A 18 5.02 -5.91 12.16
CA LYS A 18 6.11 -5.01 11.74
C LYS A 18 5.56 -3.63 11.43
N THR A 19 6.35 -2.62 11.73
CA THR A 19 6.11 -1.24 11.29
C THR A 19 6.89 -0.99 10.00
N VAL A 20 6.22 -0.50 8.98
CA VAL A 20 6.79 -0.25 7.65
C VAL A 20 6.58 1.21 7.28
N VAL A 21 7.62 1.84 6.74
CA VAL A 21 7.57 3.19 6.18
C VAL A 21 7.82 3.09 4.68
N VAL A 22 6.93 3.65 3.87
CA VAL A 22 7.07 3.69 2.41
C VAL A 22 7.05 5.12 1.90
N THR A 23 8.16 5.56 1.31
CA THR A 23 8.31 6.88 0.72
C THR A 23 7.87 6.92 -0.75
N ALA A 24 7.48 8.10 -1.24
CA ALA A 24 7.00 8.31 -2.61
C ALA A 24 5.79 7.42 -2.97
N ALA A 25 4.81 7.35 -2.07
CA ALA A 25 3.69 6.42 -2.15
C ALA A 25 2.39 7.02 -2.69
N ALA A 26 2.33 8.32 -3.03
CA ALA A 26 1.08 8.98 -3.46
C ALA A 26 0.65 8.65 -4.90
N GLY A 27 1.44 7.87 -5.65
CA GLY A 27 1.17 7.53 -7.04
C GLY A 27 0.43 6.22 -7.28
N THR A 28 0.68 5.66 -8.47
CA THR A 28 0.28 4.32 -8.91
C THR A 28 1.50 3.46 -9.24
N GLY A 29 2.71 3.95 -8.91
CA GLY A 29 3.97 3.28 -9.16
C GLY A 29 4.37 2.31 -8.04
N ILE A 30 5.67 2.01 -7.98
CA ILE A 30 6.23 1.02 -7.05
C ILE A 30 5.94 1.36 -5.59
N GLY A 31 6.09 2.63 -5.18
CA GLY A 31 5.83 3.05 -3.80
C GLY A 31 4.41 2.71 -3.35
N PHE A 32 3.41 3.03 -4.17
CA PHE A 32 2.01 2.68 -3.87
C PHE A 32 1.79 1.16 -3.83
N SER A 33 2.31 0.42 -4.80
CA SER A 33 2.17 -1.04 -4.85
C SER A 33 2.82 -1.74 -3.65
N VAL A 34 3.97 -1.23 -3.18
CA VAL A 34 4.64 -1.71 -1.97
C VAL A 34 3.82 -1.39 -0.72
N ALA A 35 3.30 -0.17 -0.61
CA ALA A 35 2.43 0.23 0.50
C ALA A 35 1.17 -0.63 0.58
N GLN A 36 0.49 -0.84 -0.55
CA GLN A 36 -0.68 -1.72 -0.63
C GLN A 36 -0.33 -3.14 -0.16
N ARG A 37 0.75 -3.74 -0.69
CA ARG A 37 1.16 -5.08 -0.29
C ARG A 37 1.55 -5.15 1.19
N ALA A 38 2.20 -4.13 1.72
CA ALA A 38 2.57 -4.07 3.13
C ALA A 38 1.33 -4.08 4.05
N ALA A 39 0.30 -3.32 3.67
CA ALA A 39 -0.98 -3.33 4.40
C ALA A 39 -1.69 -4.69 4.28
N GLU A 40 -1.74 -5.30 3.10
CA GLU A 40 -2.31 -6.64 2.90
C GLU A 40 -1.61 -7.73 3.73
N GLU A 41 -0.28 -7.62 3.89
CA GLU A 41 0.52 -8.54 4.72
C GLU A 41 0.40 -8.26 6.23
N GLY A 42 -0.42 -7.29 6.64
CA GLY A 42 -0.72 -6.99 8.04
C GLY A 42 0.30 -6.11 8.76
N ALA A 43 1.05 -5.28 8.03
CA ALA A 43 1.96 -4.31 8.61
C ALA A 43 1.22 -3.12 9.24
N THR A 44 1.82 -2.52 10.28
CA THR A 44 1.50 -1.15 10.69
C THR A 44 2.22 -0.20 9.74
N LEU A 45 1.47 0.58 8.94
CA LEU A 45 2.01 1.26 7.78
C LEU A 45 1.96 2.79 7.91
N LEU A 46 3.09 3.44 7.61
CA LEU A 46 3.16 4.87 7.33
C LEU A 46 3.60 5.07 5.87
N ILE A 47 2.92 5.98 5.17
CA ILE A 47 3.28 6.40 3.82
C ILE A 47 3.66 7.88 3.77
N SER A 48 4.65 8.22 2.96
CA SER A 48 5.05 9.60 2.71
C SER A 48 5.17 9.96 1.24
N ASP A 49 4.87 11.22 0.92
CA ASP A 49 5.02 11.81 -0.40
C ASP A 49 4.87 13.33 -0.29
N PHE A 50 5.52 14.07 -1.19
CA PHE A 50 5.44 15.53 -1.20
C PHE A 50 4.06 16.06 -1.64
N HIS A 51 3.26 15.25 -2.35
CA HIS A 51 1.93 15.65 -2.79
C HIS A 51 0.85 15.29 -1.74
N GLU A 52 0.59 16.18 -0.80
CA GLU A 52 -0.38 15.97 0.28
C GLU A 52 -1.76 15.46 -0.19
N ARG A 53 -2.37 16.10 -1.20
CA ARG A 53 -3.67 15.66 -1.75
C ARG A 53 -3.62 14.21 -2.25
N ARG A 54 -2.62 13.89 -3.07
CA ARG A 54 -2.47 12.55 -3.65
C ARG A 54 -2.10 11.51 -2.59
N LEU A 55 -1.41 11.93 -1.52
CA LEU A 55 -1.06 11.08 -0.40
C LEU A 55 -2.32 10.66 0.36
N GLY A 56 -3.24 11.59 0.61
CA GLY A 56 -4.57 11.29 1.17
C GLY A 56 -5.33 10.29 0.30
N GLU A 57 -5.43 10.57 -1.01
CA GLU A 57 -6.07 9.67 -1.98
C GLU A 57 -5.41 8.28 -2.03
N ALA A 58 -4.09 8.19 -1.82
CA ALA A 58 -3.38 6.91 -1.73
C ALA A 58 -3.72 6.17 -0.43
N ALA A 59 -3.75 6.85 0.71
CA ALA A 59 -4.13 6.27 1.98
C ALA A 59 -5.57 5.71 1.94
N ASP A 60 -6.49 6.46 1.34
CA ASP A 60 -7.89 6.06 1.22
C ASP A 60 -8.05 4.85 0.28
N ARG A 61 -7.36 4.84 -0.86
CA ARG A 61 -7.33 3.67 -1.77
C ARG A 61 -6.75 2.42 -1.11
N ILE A 62 -5.78 2.56 -0.22
CA ILE A 62 -5.25 1.43 0.56
C ILE A 62 -6.30 0.97 1.57
N ALA A 63 -6.94 1.90 2.28
CA ALA A 63 -8.00 1.61 3.24
C ALA A 63 -9.16 0.84 2.60
N GLU A 64 -9.60 1.23 1.40
CA GLU A 64 -10.65 0.54 0.64
C GLU A 64 -10.31 -0.92 0.33
N LYS A 65 -9.02 -1.21 0.08
CA LYS A 65 -8.56 -2.55 -0.30
C LYS A 65 -8.24 -3.46 0.88
N THR A 66 -7.76 -2.89 1.98
CA THR A 66 -7.22 -3.67 3.11
C THR A 66 -8.00 -3.48 4.41
N GLY A 67 -8.94 -2.55 4.45
CA GLY A 67 -9.72 -2.18 5.64
C GLY A 67 -8.94 -1.34 6.66
N THR A 68 -7.67 -1.01 6.41
CA THR A 68 -6.83 -0.23 7.33
C THR A 68 -6.22 0.96 6.60
N ARG A 69 -6.52 2.17 7.09
CA ARG A 69 -5.96 3.40 6.55
C ARG A 69 -4.54 3.61 7.09
N PRO A 70 -3.51 3.77 6.23
CA PRO A 70 -2.16 4.07 6.68
C PRO A 70 -2.04 5.44 7.34
N GLU A 71 -1.06 5.59 8.22
CA GLU A 71 -0.62 6.90 8.67
C GLU A 71 0.09 7.66 7.54
N THR A 72 -0.03 8.98 7.51
CA THR A 72 0.49 9.82 6.43
C THR A 72 1.44 10.90 6.96
N PHE A 73 2.56 11.10 6.28
CA PHE A 73 3.49 12.21 6.56
C PHE A 73 3.94 12.85 5.23
N VAL A 74 3.84 14.17 5.12
CA VAL A 74 4.25 14.92 3.91
C VAL A 74 5.74 15.25 3.96
#